data_AF-A0A938CLX4-F1
#
_entry.id   AF-A0A938CLX4-F1
#
_cell.length_a   1.000
_cell.length_b   1.000
_cell.length_c   1.000
_cell.angle_alpha   90.00
_cell.angle_beta   90.00
_cell.angle_gamma   90.00
#
_symmetry.space_group_name_H-M   'P 1'
#
loop_
_entity.id
_entity.type
_entity.pdbx_description
1 polymer ?
#
loop_
_entity_poly.entity_id
_entity_poly.type
_entity_poly.pdbx_seq_one_letter_code
_entity_poly.pdbx_strand_id
1 'polypeptide(L)'
;LSGDTFRVECKRRGEHAFGSRDVQRAVGLRLEGETPGVFDFGAPAYLVHVEIFQDWAWIGCCAAGEAVHKSITRMRIHAPGERPLNRAEKKLREALAAFGLAVGPGTRALDLGAAPGGWTKALAEAGAEVLAVDPAELTPEVAALPAVTHFRGHAEELLSQPDRGPFDLLTSDMNRDPAESASAMLPLLPLLKPDGSVVMTVKFMTLRRRQHVEEALSVLGPRFQEHRERRLPHNARETTICLTRRIV
;
A
#
# COMPACT_ATOMS: atom_id res chain seq x y z
N LEU A 1 -1.90 32.74 26.67
CA LEU A 1 -2.76 31.80 27.42
C LEU A 1 -3.38 32.59 28.55
N SER A 2 -4.69 32.75 28.54
CA SER A 2 -5.40 33.81 29.29
C SER A 2 -5.99 33.30 30.61
N GLY A 3 -5.30 32.37 31.29
CA GLY A 3 -5.83 31.66 32.48
C GLY A 3 -6.44 30.29 32.18
N ASP A 4 -6.51 29.92 30.91
CA ASP A 4 -7.05 28.63 30.47
C ASP A 4 -6.04 27.48 30.54
N THR A 5 -6.55 26.24 30.48
CA THR A 5 -5.71 25.04 30.47
C THR A 5 -5.02 24.83 29.14
N PHE A 6 -3.79 24.32 29.18
CA PHE A 6 -3.03 24.05 27.97
C PHE A 6 -2.22 22.76 28.04
N ARG A 7 -1.87 22.22 26.87
CA ARG A 7 -0.93 21.11 26.73
C ARG A 7 0.10 21.42 25.67
N VAL A 8 1.34 20.99 25.91
CA VAL A 8 2.41 21.06 24.90
C VAL A 8 2.50 19.74 24.15
N GLU A 9 2.47 19.80 22.82
CA GLU A 9 2.75 18.68 21.94
C GLU A 9 4.03 18.96 21.16
N CYS A 10 4.86 17.94 20.99
CA CYS A 10 6.14 18.09 20.28
C CYS A 10 6.34 16.95 19.30
N LYS A 11 6.62 17.31 18.04
CA LYS A 11 7.05 16.40 17.00
C LYS A 11 8.42 16.81 16.51
N ARG A 12 9.27 15.80 16.30
CA ARG A 12 10.67 15.96 15.94
C ARG A 12 10.99 15.12 14.72
N ARG A 13 11.77 15.68 13.81
CA ARG A 13 12.34 15.01 12.64
C ARG A 13 13.81 15.39 12.51
N GLY A 14 14.69 14.41 12.58
CA GLY A 14 16.16 14.60 12.60
C GLY A 14 16.79 13.91 13.81
N GLU A 15 18.12 14.08 13.95
CA GLU A 15 18.90 13.59 15.08
C GLU A 15 19.20 14.73 16.05
N HIS A 16 18.93 14.50 17.34
CA HIS A 16 19.11 15.53 18.38
C HIS A 16 19.46 14.85 19.70
N ALA A 17 20.16 15.57 20.58
CA ALA A 17 20.55 15.09 21.90
C ALA A 17 19.41 15.05 22.94
N PHE A 18 18.18 15.40 22.55
CA PHE A 18 17.01 15.51 23.43
C PHE A 18 15.76 14.89 22.78
N GLY A 19 14.83 14.41 23.61
CA GLY A 19 13.57 13.81 23.20
C GLY A 19 12.41 14.81 23.12
N SER A 20 11.30 14.40 22.50
CA SER A 20 10.08 15.24 22.42
C SER A 20 9.49 15.54 23.79
N ARG A 21 9.60 14.60 24.74
CA ARG A 21 9.13 14.79 26.12
C ARG A 21 9.94 15.83 26.88
N ASP A 22 11.24 15.91 26.61
CA ASP A 22 12.13 16.91 27.22
C ASP A 22 11.73 18.31 26.76
N VAL A 23 11.45 18.45 25.46
CA VAL A 23 10.93 19.70 24.89
C VAL A 23 9.56 20.06 25.47
N GLN A 24 8.63 19.11 25.55
CA GLN A 24 7.30 19.33 26.13
C GLN A 24 7.40 19.81 27.59
N ARG A 25 8.26 19.18 28.39
CA ARG A 25 8.50 19.57 29.78
C ARG A 25 9.11 20.96 29.88
N ALA A 26 10.17 21.23 29.12
CA ALA A 26 10.88 22.51 29.16
C ALA A 26 9.97 23.67 28.75
N VAL A 27 9.24 23.52 27.64
CA VAL A 27 8.29 24.53 27.15
C VAL A 27 7.09 24.66 28.10
N GLY A 28 6.57 23.55 28.62
CA GLY A 28 5.46 23.55 29.58
C GLY A 28 5.80 24.33 30.85
N LEU A 29 6.93 24.01 31.49
CA LEU A 29 7.41 24.72 32.69
C LEU A 29 7.65 26.21 32.42
N ARG A 30 8.17 26.55 31.24
CA ARG A 30 8.36 27.95 30.85
C ARG A 30 7.04 28.68 30.73
N LEU A 31 6.04 28.07 30.10
CA LEU A 31 4.71 28.66 29.92
C LEU A 31 3.93 28.80 31.22
N GLU A 32 4.03 27.84 32.16
CA GLU A 32 3.44 27.98 33.50
C GLU A 32 4.11 29.11 34.31
N GLY A 33 5.41 29.34 34.10
CA GLY A 33 6.14 30.43 34.77
C GLY A 33 5.90 31.82 34.17
N GLU A 34 5.58 31.89 32.87
CA GLU A 34 5.44 33.16 32.14
C GLU A 34 4.00 33.54 31.80
N THR A 35 3.05 32.62 31.98
CA THR A 35 1.64 32.86 31.66
C THR A 35 0.73 32.40 32.80
N PRO A 36 -0.49 32.95 32.92
CA PRO A 36 -1.49 32.44 33.85
C PRO A 36 -2.06 31.05 33.49
N GLY A 37 -1.61 30.44 32.38
CA GLY A 37 -2.13 29.16 31.92
C GLY A 37 -1.73 28.01 32.84
N VAL A 38 -2.60 27.00 32.93
CA VAL A 38 -2.38 25.80 33.77
C VAL A 38 -2.19 24.58 32.89
N PHE A 39 -1.19 23.75 33.18
CA PHE A 39 -0.95 22.54 32.40
C PHE A 39 -2.05 21.48 32.65
N ASP A 40 -2.62 20.92 31.57
CA ASP A 40 -3.60 19.82 31.64
C ASP A 40 -3.29 18.73 30.58
N PHE A 41 -3.11 17.48 31.03
CA PHE A 41 -2.88 16.34 30.16
C PHE A 41 -4.16 15.80 29.49
N GLY A 42 -5.32 16.03 30.11
CA GLY A 42 -6.60 15.46 29.74
C GLY A 42 -7.29 16.24 28.63
N ALA A 43 -7.98 17.32 29.01
CA ALA A 43 -8.85 18.09 28.13
C ALA A 43 -8.44 19.58 28.12
N PRO A 44 -7.26 19.91 27.59
CA PRO A 44 -6.78 21.28 27.57
C PRO A 44 -7.65 22.16 26.68
N ALA A 45 -7.83 23.43 27.05
CA ALA A 45 -8.47 24.43 26.19
C ALA A 45 -7.58 24.81 24.99
N TYR A 46 -6.25 24.80 25.18
CA TYR A 46 -5.27 25.15 24.17
C TYR A 46 -4.21 24.07 23.94
N LEU A 47 -3.81 23.90 22.68
CA LEU A 47 -2.66 23.09 22.29
C LEU A 47 -1.53 24.00 21.83
N VAL A 48 -0.37 23.84 22.47
CA VAL A 48 0.89 24.46 22.03
C VAL A 48 1.67 23.41 21.25
N HIS A 49 1.82 23.62 19.96
CA HIS A 49 2.55 22.72 19.07
C HIS A 49 3.98 23.19 18.88
N VAL A 50 4.92 22.28 19.11
CA VAL A 50 6.34 22.46 18.80
C VAL A 50 6.73 21.47 17.71
N GLU A 51 7.07 21.98 16.53
CA GLU A 51 7.56 21.19 15.41
C GLU A 51 9.04 21.47 15.21
N ILE A 52 9.87 20.43 15.32
CA ILE A 52 11.31 20.53 15.14
C ILE A 52 11.71 19.71 13.90
N PHE A 53 12.34 20.39 12.94
CA PHE A 53 12.90 19.77 11.75
C PHE A 53 14.37 20.15 11.63
N GLN A 54 15.26 19.17 11.84
CA GLN A 54 16.70 19.40 11.95
C GLN A 54 16.99 20.55 12.94
N ASP A 55 17.66 21.60 12.50
CA ASP A 55 18.06 22.77 13.27
C ASP A 55 16.96 23.85 13.40
N TRP A 56 15.78 23.62 12.80
CA TRP A 56 14.66 24.57 12.83
C TRP A 56 13.57 24.14 13.81
N ALA A 57 12.98 25.13 14.48
CA ALA A 57 11.83 24.93 15.35
C ALA A 57 10.74 25.95 15.04
N TRP A 58 9.50 25.47 15.03
CA TRP A 58 8.29 26.29 14.99
C TRP A 58 7.48 26.04 16.24
N ILE A 59 6.94 27.11 16.80
CA ILE A 59 5.99 27.05 17.91
C ILE A 59 4.69 27.73 17.47
N GLY A 60 3.57 27.06 17.71
CA GLY A 60 2.24 27.57 17.43
C GLY A 60 1.30 27.26 18.59
N CYS A 61 0.20 27.99 18.68
CA CYS A 61 -0.84 27.77 19.68
C CYS A 61 -2.21 27.84 18.99
N CYS A 62 -3.10 26.92 19.30
CA CYS A 62 -4.48 26.92 18.83
C CYS A 62 -5.44 26.42 19.93
N ALA A 63 -6.73 26.74 19.79
CA ALA A 63 -7.74 26.13 20.64
C ALA A 63 -7.82 24.63 20.34
N ALA A 64 -7.95 23.79 21.36
CA ALA A 64 -7.95 22.34 21.20
C ALA A 64 -9.10 21.85 20.29
N GLY A 65 -10.24 22.53 20.30
CA GLY A 65 -11.38 22.24 19.42
C GLY A 65 -11.16 22.59 17.94
N GLU A 66 -10.19 23.45 17.63
CA GLU A 66 -9.83 23.83 16.25
C GLU A 66 -8.68 22.98 15.69
N ALA A 67 -8.05 22.16 16.54
CA ALA A 67 -6.94 21.31 16.14
C ALA A 67 -7.42 20.18 15.23
N VAL A 68 -7.04 20.23 13.95
CA VAL A 68 -7.31 19.16 13.00
C VAL A 68 -6.41 17.97 13.30
N HIS A 69 -6.93 17.01 14.06
CA HIS A 69 -6.22 15.77 14.33
C HIS A 69 -6.43 14.76 13.20
N LYS A 70 -5.42 14.57 12.36
CA LYS A 70 -5.38 13.37 11.48
C LYS A 70 -5.07 12.16 12.33
N SER A 71 -6.08 11.35 12.65
CA SER A 71 -5.89 10.01 13.18
C SER A 71 -5.25 9.12 12.11
N ILE A 72 -3.92 9.09 12.05
CA ILE A 72 -3.21 8.11 11.24
C ILE A 72 -3.20 6.80 12.03
N THR A 73 -4.24 5.99 11.85
CA THR A 73 -4.51 4.81 12.68
C THR A 73 -3.51 3.68 12.48
N ARG A 74 -2.75 3.65 11.37
CA ARG A 74 -1.74 2.62 11.09
C ARG A 74 -0.58 3.15 10.26
N MET A 75 0.59 3.33 10.88
CA MET A 75 1.85 3.55 10.14
C MET A 75 2.77 2.32 10.10
N ARG A 76 2.56 1.35 11.00
CA ARG A 76 3.39 0.14 11.09
C ARG A 76 2.62 -0.95 11.84
N ILE A 77 2.32 -2.07 11.18
CA ILE A 77 1.67 -3.24 11.81
C ILE A 77 2.71 -4.14 12.48
N HIS A 78 3.98 -4.08 12.03
CA HIS A 78 5.07 -4.94 12.51
C HIS A 78 6.38 -4.16 12.73
N ALA A 79 7.14 -4.56 13.75
CA ALA A 79 8.48 -4.03 14.02
C ALA A 79 9.46 -4.38 12.88
N PRO A 80 10.59 -3.65 12.73
CA PRO A 80 11.70 -4.12 11.88
C PRO A 80 12.13 -5.53 12.33
N GLY A 81 12.27 -6.49 11.40
CA GLY A 81 12.67 -7.87 11.72
C GLY A 81 11.51 -8.83 11.96
N GLU A 82 10.37 -8.36 12.47
CA GLU A 82 9.14 -9.16 12.67
C GLU A 82 8.20 -9.11 11.46
N ARG A 83 8.76 -8.91 10.26
CA ARG A 83 7.95 -8.79 9.04
C ARG A 83 7.47 -10.19 8.66
N PRO A 84 6.15 -10.46 8.64
CA PRO A 84 5.68 -11.80 8.36
C PRO A 84 5.92 -12.15 6.88
N LEU A 85 6.28 -13.41 6.64
CA LEU A 85 6.53 -13.97 5.29
C LEU A 85 5.29 -13.80 4.36
N ASN A 86 4.09 -13.74 4.94
CA ASN A 86 2.81 -13.58 4.24
C ASN A 86 2.47 -12.15 3.77
N ARG A 87 3.41 -11.20 3.76
CA ARG A 87 3.10 -9.81 3.40
C ARG A 87 2.49 -9.68 2.00
N ALA A 88 2.98 -10.43 1.03
CA ALA A 88 2.45 -10.43 -0.33
C ALA A 88 0.99 -10.91 -0.34
N GLU A 89 0.68 -12.03 0.33
CA GLU A 89 -0.69 -12.55 0.51
C GLU A 89 -1.62 -11.47 1.07
N LYS A 90 -1.18 -10.77 2.14
CA LYS A 90 -1.96 -9.69 2.77
C LYS A 90 -2.22 -8.52 1.83
N LYS A 91 -1.26 -8.11 1.00
CA LYS A 91 -1.47 -7.05 0.00
C LYS A 91 -2.60 -7.42 -0.95
N LEU A 92 -2.61 -8.66 -1.45
CA LEU A 92 -3.64 -9.09 -2.39
C LEU A 92 -5.01 -9.16 -1.71
N ARG A 93 -5.10 -9.76 -0.52
CA ARG A 93 -6.36 -9.82 0.24
C ARG A 93 -6.94 -8.42 0.51
N GLU A 94 -6.08 -7.46 0.86
CA GLU A 94 -6.48 -6.06 1.01
C GLU A 94 -6.94 -5.43 -0.30
N ALA A 95 -6.28 -5.75 -1.42
CA ALA A 95 -6.65 -5.24 -2.73
C ALA A 95 -8.01 -5.78 -3.18
N LEU A 96 -8.24 -7.09 -3.07
CA LEU A 96 -9.52 -7.72 -3.40
C LEU A 96 -10.67 -7.08 -2.61
N ALA A 97 -10.48 -6.89 -1.30
CA ALA A 97 -11.47 -6.21 -0.46
C ALA A 97 -11.65 -4.72 -0.81
N ALA A 98 -10.57 -3.97 -0.97
CA ALA A 98 -10.63 -2.53 -1.22
C ALA A 98 -11.20 -2.16 -2.60
N PHE A 99 -11.03 -3.03 -3.59
CA PHE A 99 -11.57 -2.86 -4.94
C PHE A 99 -12.90 -3.57 -5.16
N GLY A 100 -13.37 -4.37 -4.19
CA GLY A 100 -14.63 -5.12 -4.30
C GLY A 100 -14.59 -6.20 -5.38
N LEU A 101 -13.44 -6.87 -5.54
CA LEU A 101 -13.27 -7.94 -6.53
C LEU A 101 -13.75 -9.27 -5.93
N ALA A 102 -14.76 -9.86 -6.54
CA ALA A 102 -15.25 -11.17 -6.16
C ALA A 102 -14.33 -12.25 -6.75
N VAL A 103 -13.61 -12.95 -5.88
CA VAL A 103 -12.78 -14.11 -6.23
C VAL A 103 -13.33 -15.29 -5.46
N GLY A 104 -13.63 -16.38 -6.17
CA GLY A 104 -14.30 -17.55 -5.63
C GLY A 104 -14.20 -18.76 -6.55
N PRO A 105 -14.89 -19.86 -6.22
CA PRO A 105 -15.03 -21.01 -7.10
C PRO A 105 -15.51 -20.60 -8.50
N GLY A 106 -14.81 -21.08 -9.53
CA GLY A 106 -15.07 -20.74 -10.94
C GLY A 106 -14.37 -19.46 -11.43
N THR A 107 -13.71 -18.70 -10.55
CA THR A 107 -12.80 -17.62 -10.95
C THR A 107 -11.50 -18.21 -11.48
N ARG A 108 -11.08 -17.81 -12.68
CA ARG A 108 -9.75 -18.10 -13.21
C ARG A 108 -8.85 -16.87 -13.09
N ALA A 109 -7.70 -17.04 -12.45
CA ALA A 109 -6.74 -15.97 -12.24
C ALA A 109 -5.39 -16.27 -12.91
N LEU A 110 -4.76 -15.23 -13.47
CA LEU A 110 -3.39 -15.27 -13.98
C LEU A 110 -2.50 -14.41 -13.08
N ASP A 111 -1.55 -15.02 -12.38
CA ASP A 111 -0.59 -14.29 -11.53
C ASP A 111 0.77 -14.19 -12.22
N LEU A 112 1.17 -12.98 -12.60
CA LEU A 112 2.41 -12.71 -13.33
C LEU A 112 3.52 -12.23 -12.40
N GLY A 113 4.68 -12.89 -12.49
CA GLY A 113 5.77 -12.71 -11.53
C GLY A 113 5.42 -13.36 -10.20
N ALA A 114 4.87 -14.57 -10.29
CA ALA A 114 4.22 -15.26 -9.18
C ALA A 114 5.19 -15.70 -8.08
N ALA A 115 6.47 -15.97 -8.39
CA ALA A 115 7.39 -16.51 -7.41
C ALA A 115 7.70 -15.50 -6.28
N PRO A 116 7.71 -15.93 -5.00
CA PRO A 116 7.65 -17.31 -4.51
C PRO A 116 6.23 -17.86 -4.24
N GLY A 117 5.17 -17.11 -4.57
CA GLY A 117 3.78 -17.62 -4.60
C GLY A 117 2.79 -16.93 -3.67
N GLY A 118 3.12 -15.78 -3.08
CA GLY A 118 2.24 -15.13 -2.09
C GLY A 118 0.89 -14.66 -2.66
N TRP A 119 0.87 -14.13 -3.88
CA TRP A 119 -0.38 -13.72 -4.54
C TRP A 119 -1.14 -14.96 -5.05
N THR A 120 -0.45 -15.86 -5.75
CA THR A 120 -0.94 -17.20 -6.11
C THR A 120 -1.67 -17.90 -4.96
N LYS A 121 -1.04 -18.00 -3.78
CA LYS A 121 -1.63 -18.65 -2.61
C LYS A 121 -2.90 -17.95 -2.14
N ALA A 122 -2.88 -16.62 -2.05
CA ALA A 122 -4.06 -15.86 -1.62
C ALA A 122 -5.23 -15.98 -2.60
N LEU A 123 -4.97 -16.11 -3.90
CA LEU A 123 -6.00 -16.39 -4.93
C LEU A 123 -6.57 -17.80 -4.78
N ALA A 124 -5.70 -18.80 -4.66
CA ALA A 124 -6.10 -20.20 -4.51
C ALA A 124 -6.91 -20.41 -3.21
N GLU A 125 -6.49 -19.81 -2.10
CA GLU A 125 -7.23 -19.82 -0.83
C GLU A 125 -8.56 -19.07 -0.90
N ALA A 126 -8.72 -18.13 -1.84
CA ALA A 126 -10.01 -17.50 -2.13
C ALA A 126 -10.91 -18.37 -3.03
N GLY A 127 -10.41 -19.50 -3.55
CA GLY A 127 -11.17 -20.45 -4.36
C GLY A 127 -10.96 -20.33 -5.87
N ALA A 128 -10.03 -19.49 -6.33
CA ALA A 128 -9.73 -19.36 -7.75
C ALA A 128 -8.84 -20.50 -8.26
N GLU A 129 -9.00 -20.84 -9.53
CA GLU A 129 -8.01 -21.59 -10.31
C GLU A 129 -6.94 -20.62 -10.80
N VAL A 130 -5.68 -20.87 -10.43
CA VAL A 130 -4.58 -19.93 -10.65
C VAL A 130 -3.56 -20.50 -11.62
N LEU A 131 -3.34 -19.80 -12.73
CA LEU A 131 -2.14 -19.97 -13.53
C LEU A 131 -1.07 -19.01 -13.02
N ALA A 132 -0.04 -19.54 -12.37
CA ALA A 132 1.11 -18.78 -11.89
C ALA A 132 2.21 -18.78 -12.96
N VAL A 133 2.70 -17.61 -13.36
CA VAL A 133 3.75 -17.44 -14.38
C VAL A 133 4.96 -16.79 -13.75
N ASP A 134 6.06 -17.54 -13.69
CA ASP A 134 7.37 -17.02 -13.26
C ASP A 134 8.48 -18.01 -13.68
N PRO A 135 9.63 -17.55 -14.19
CA PRO A 135 10.78 -18.43 -14.40
C PRO A 135 11.34 -19.05 -13.11
N ALA A 136 11.21 -18.36 -11.97
CA ALA A 136 11.62 -18.84 -10.66
C ALA A 136 10.59 -19.80 -10.05
N GLU A 137 11.01 -20.55 -9.03
CA GLU A 137 10.18 -21.56 -8.39
C GLU A 137 9.19 -20.96 -7.39
N LEU A 138 7.95 -21.46 -7.42
CA LEU A 138 7.04 -21.29 -6.30
C LEU A 138 7.56 -22.08 -5.10
N THR A 139 7.22 -21.66 -3.89
CA THR A 139 7.46 -22.50 -2.71
C THR A 139 6.75 -23.86 -2.86
N PRO A 140 7.32 -24.97 -2.34
CA PRO A 140 6.72 -26.29 -2.48
C PRO A 140 5.27 -26.37 -1.98
N GLU A 141 4.96 -25.64 -0.91
CA GLU A 141 3.61 -25.55 -0.36
C GLU A 141 2.60 -24.95 -1.34
N VAL A 142 3.00 -23.90 -2.07
CA VAL A 142 2.12 -23.24 -3.06
C VAL A 142 2.04 -24.05 -4.35
N ALA A 143 3.15 -24.63 -4.79
CA ALA A 143 3.19 -25.49 -5.97
C ALA A 143 2.35 -26.76 -5.81
N ALA A 144 2.18 -27.25 -4.57
CA ALA A 144 1.38 -28.42 -4.26
C ALA A 144 -0.14 -28.13 -4.15
N LEU A 145 -0.57 -26.87 -4.25
CA LEU A 145 -1.99 -26.53 -4.17
C LEU A 145 -2.74 -27.04 -5.42
N PRO A 146 -3.84 -27.82 -5.27
CA PRO A 146 -4.54 -28.42 -6.41
C PRO A 146 -5.08 -27.41 -7.44
N ALA A 147 -5.41 -26.20 -6.99
CA ALA A 147 -5.92 -25.13 -7.83
C ALA A 147 -4.82 -24.31 -8.53
N VAL A 148 -3.54 -24.64 -8.33
CA VAL A 148 -2.39 -23.89 -8.87
C VAL A 148 -1.72 -24.69 -9.98
N THR A 149 -1.62 -24.07 -11.15
CA THR A 149 -0.74 -24.52 -12.23
C THR A 149 0.43 -23.55 -12.35
N HIS A 150 1.67 -24.04 -12.28
CA HIS A 150 2.85 -23.20 -12.46
C HIS A 150 3.41 -23.35 -13.87
N PHE A 151 3.42 -22.25 -14.62
CA PHE A 151 4.15 -22.13 -15.87
C PHE A 151 5.51 -21.48 -15.61
N ARG A 152 6.58 -22.28 -15.77
CA ARG A 152 7.97 -21.85 -15.60
C ARG A 152 8.47 -21.15 -16.86
N GLY A 153 8.23 -19.86 -16.96
CA GLY A 153 8.65 -19.05 -18.10
C GLY A 153 8.20 -17.61 -17.99
N HIS A 154 8.43 -16.85 -19.06
CA HIS A 154 8.01 -15.46 -19.17
C HIS A 154 6.60 -15.32 -19.76
N ALA A 155 6.00 -14.14 -19.60
CA ALA A 155 4.65 -13.83 -20.08
C ALA A 155 4.48 -14.09 -21.58
N GLU A 156 5.51 -13.75 -22.36
CA GLU A 156 5.51 -13.83 -23.82
C GLU A 156 5.45 -15.30 -24.28
N GLU A 157 6.09 -16.20 -23.53
CA GLU A 157 6.09 -17.63 -23.83
C GLU A 157 4.73 -18.27 -23.57
N LEU A 158 3.97 -17.75 -22.59
CA LEU A 158 2.61 -18.21 -22.33
C LEU A 158 1.72 -18.06 -23.57
N LEU A 159 1.94 -17.05 -24.41
CA LEU A 159 1.17 -16.82 -25.65
C LEU A 159 1.36 -17.90 -26.73
N SER A 160 2.26 -18.86 -26.51
CA SER A 160 2.39 -20.04 -27.37
C SER A 160 1.68 -21.29 -26.81
N GLN A 161 1.22 -21.26 -25.55
CA GLN A 161 0.65 -22.42 -24.86
C GLN A 161 -0.86 -22.60 -25.12
N PRO A 162 -1.37 -23.83 -25.31
CA PRO A 162 -2.81 -24.08 -25.43
C PRO A 162 -3.58 -23.81 -24.12
N ASP A 163 -4.89 -23.54 -24.19
CA ASP A 163 -5.85 -23.45 -23.06
C ASP A 163 -5.54 -22.48 -21.90
N ARG A 164 -4.74 -21.46 -22.20
CA ARG A 164 -4.28 -20.41 -21.30
C ARG A 164 -5.30 -19.31 -20.95
N GLY A 165 -6.60 -19.49 -21.15
CA GLY A 165 -7.59 -18.43 -20.93
C GLY A 165 -9.01 -18.85 -21.29
N PRO A 166 -10.02 -17.98 -21.11
CA PRO A 166 -9.91 -16.61 -20.60
C PRO A 166 -9.87 -16.54 -19.05
N PHE A 167 -9.31 -15.45 -18.52
CA PHE A 167 -9.19 -15.15 -17.08
C PHE A 167 -10.13 -14.05 -16.62
N ASP A 168 -10.64 -14.18 -15.41
CA ASP A 168 -11.42 -13.14 -14.72
C ASP A 168 -10.52 -12.06 -14.11
N LEU A 169 -9.32 -12.46 -13.67
CA LEU A 169 -8.41 -11.59 -12.95
C LEU A 169 -6.97 -11.82 -13.40
N LEU A 170 -6.25 -10.75 -13.69
CA LEU A 170 -4.82 -10.79 -13.98
C LEU A 170 -4.08 -9.94 -12.96
N THR A 171 -3.11 -10.54 -12.26
CA THR A 171 -2.43 -9.93 -11.12
C THR A 171 -0.92 -9.81 -11.30
N SER A 172 -0.30 -8.81 -10.66
CA SER A 172 1.17 -8.74 -10.54
C SER A 172 1.67 -7.92 -9.33
N ASP A 173 2.55 -8.51 -8.51
CA ASP A 173 3.34 -7.82 -7.45
C ASP A 173 4.84 -7.75 -7.82
N MET A 174 5.18 -7.81 -9.11
CA MET A 174 6.56 -7.80 -9.59
C MET A 174 7.38 -6.65 -8.98
N ASN A 175 8.58 -6.96 -8.53
CA ASN A 175 9.53 -5.97 -8.05
C ASN A 175 10.36 -5.39 -9.20
N ARG A 176 9.68 -4.74 -10.15
CA ARG A 176 10.27 -4.08 -11.33
C ARG A 176 9.82 -2.63 -11.45
N ASP A 177 10.38 -1.93 -12.42
CA ASP A 177 9.91 -0.62 -12.83
C ASP A 177 8.40 -0.65 -13.17
N PRO A 178 7.63 0.41 -12.84
CA PRO A 178 6.20 0.47 -13.15
C PRO A 178 5.83 0.23 -14.61
N ALA A 179 6.54 0.87 -15.55
CA ALA A 179 6.25 0.77 -16.97
C ALA A 179 6.63 -0.62 -17.51
N GLU A 180 7.75 -1.19 -17.04
CA GLU A 180 8.15 -2.55 -17.39
C GLU A 180 7.14 -3.59 -16.90
N SER A 181 6.68 -3.45 -15.64
CA SER A 181 5.69 -4.35 -15.05
C SER A 181 4.39 -4.31 -15.85
N ALA A 182 3.91 -3.10 -16.16
CA ALA A 182 2.71 -2.88 -16.97
C ALA A 182 2.87 -3.44 -18.41
N SER A 183 4.07 -3.28 -19.00
CA SER A 183 4.38 -3.76 -20.35
C SER A 183 4.37 -5.28 -20.44
N ALA A 184 4.85 -5.99 -19.42
CA ALA A 184 4.80 -7.45 -19.37
C ALA A 184 3.36 -8.00 -19.30
N MET A 185 2.43 -7.22 -18.74
CA MET A 185 1.01 -7.60 -18.64
C MET A 185 0.25 -7.30 -19.95
N LEU A 186 0.72 -6.33 -20.74
CA LEU A 186 0.02 -5.83 -21.93
C LEU A 186 -0.26 -6.91 -22.99
N PRO A 187 0.69 -7.81 -23.36
CA PRO A 187 0.45 -8.90 -24.32
C PRO A 187 -0.57 -9.93 -23.84
N LEU A 188 -0.80 -10.02 -22.52
CA LEU A 188 -1.71 -11.00 -21.90
C LEU A 188 -3.15 -10.51 -21.84
N LEU A 189 -3.41 -9.22 -22.10
CA LEU A 189 -4.76 -8.65 -22.07
C LEU A 189 -5.79 -9.36 -22.98
N PRO A 190 -5.44 -9.92 -24.17
CA PRO A 190 -6.37 -10.73 -24.95
C PRO A 190 -6.85 -12.01 -24.26
N LEU A 191 -6.14 -12.48 -23.21
CA LEU A 191 -6.55 -13.62 -22.39
C LEU A 191 -7.47 -13.22 -21.25
N LEU A 192 -7.71 -11.93 -21.04
CA LEU A 192 -8.63 -11.44 -20.03
C LEU A 192 -10.06 -11.42 -20.58
N LYS A 193 -11.04 -11.85 -19.79
CA LYS A 193 -12.46 -11.76 -20.15
C LYS A 193 -12.85 -10.29 -20.42
N PRO A 194 -13.91 -10.05 -21.22
CA PRO A 194 -14.41 -8.69 -21.49
C PRO A 194 -14.74 -7.88 -20.24
N ASP A 195 -15.16 -8.53 -19.15
CA ASP A 195 -15.46 -7.98 -17.82
C ASP A 195 -14.34 -8.21 -16.79
N GLY A 196 -13.21 -8.78 -17.23
CA GLY A 196 -12.10 -9.11 -16.37
C GLY A 196 -11.34 -7.87 -15.88
N SER A 197 -10.64 -8.05 -14.76
CA SER A 197 -9.92 -6.99 -14.05
C SER A 197 -8.42 -7.23 -14.02
N VAL A 198 -7.66 -6.15 -13.94
CA VAL A 198 -6.22 -6.18 -13.65
C VAL A 198 -5.97 -5.59 -12.28
N VAL A 199 -5.12 -6.25 -11.48
CA VAL A 199 -4.61 -5.72 -10.21
C VAL A 199 -3.09 -5.76 -10.23
N MET A 200 -2.43 -4.63 -10.04
CA MET A 200 -0.97 -4.63 -9.92
C MET A 200 -0.49 -3.68 -8.82
N THR A 201 0.68 -4.00 -8.26
CA THR A 201 1.42 -3.00 -7.48
C THR A 201 2.28 -2.14 -8.36
N VAL A 202 2.37 -0.86 -8.02
CA VAL A 202 3.28 0.12 -8.64
C VAL A 202 4.38 0.43 -7.64
N LYS A 203 5.63 0.07 -7.95
CA LYS A 203 6.79 0.32 -7.08
C LYS A 203 7.22 1.79 -7.20
N PHE A 204 7.50 2.43 -6.07
CA PHE A 204 8.00 3.80 -6.05
C PHE A 204 9.54 3.79 -6.08
N MET A 205 10.09 3.93 -7.29
CA MET A 205 11.54 3.94 -7.51
C MET A 205 12.19 5.24 -7.02
N THR A 206 11.42 6.33 -7.00
CA THR A 206 11.83 7.66 -6.53
C THR A 206 10.73 8.29 -5.65
N LEU A 207 11.00 9.47 -5.10
CA LEU A 207 9.99 10.22 -4.33
C LEU A 207 8.83 10.76 -5.20
N ARG A 208 8.97 10.73 -6.54
CA ARG A 208 7.95 11.17 -7.50
C ARG A 208 6.86 10.12 -7.68
N ARG A 209 6.11 9.83 -6.62
CA ARG A 209 5.12 8.73 -6.57
C ARG A 209 4.05 8.80 -7.67
N ARG A 210 3.53 10.00 -7.97
CA ARG A 210 2.51 10.19 -9.02
C ARG A 210 3.04 9.78 -10.39
N GLN A 211 4.29 10.17 -10.70
CA GLN A 211 4.94 9.82 -11.96
C GLN A 211 4.97 8.30 -12.17
N HIS A 212 5.33 7.52 -11.15
CA HIS A 212 5.37 6.05 -11.23
C HIS A 212 3.99 5.43 -11.54
N VAL A 213 2.92 6.02 -11.00
CA VAL A 213 1.55 5.57 -11.29
C VAL A 213 1.16 5.95 -12.73
N GLU A 214 1.47 7.18 -13.14
CA GLU A 214 1.23 7.67 -14.50
C GLU A 214 1.98 6.84 -15.56
N GLU A 215 3.21 6.40 -15.26
CA GLU A 215 4.00 5.52 -16.11
C GLU A 215 3.30 4.17 -16.33
N ALA A 216 2.85 3.50 -15.26
CA ALA A 216 2.09 2.24 -15.38
C ALA A 216 0.74 2.45 -16.12
N LEU A 217 0.04 3.54 -15.81
CA LEU A 217 -1.24 3.87 -16.45
C LEU A 217 -1.08 4.28 -17.92
N SER A 218 0.06 4.85 -18.32
CA SER A 218 0.31 5.18 -19.73
C SER A 218 0.34 3.94 -20.63
N VAL A 219 0.74 2.79 -20.06
CA VAL A 219 0.83 1.51 -20.77
C VAL A 219 -0.51 0.77 -20.76
N LEU A 220 -1.10 0.56 -19.58
CA LEU A 220 -2.34 -0.23 -19.45
C LEU A 220 -3.60 0.61 -19.58
N GLY A 221 -3.61 1.83 -19.05
CA GLY A 221 -4.78 2.70 -18.94
C GLY A 221 -5.57 2.89 -20.25
N PRO A 222 -4.94 3.10 -21.42
CA PRO A 222 -5.67 3.22 -22.69
C PRO A 222 -6.50 1.99 -23.07
N ARG A 223 -6.29 0.84 -22.43
CA ARG A 223 -7.01 -0.42 -22.69
C ARG A 223 -8.15 -0.68 -21.72
N PHE A 224 -8.38 0.17 -20.73
CA PHE A 224 -9.43 0.01 -19.70
C PHE A 224 -10.29 1.26 -19.61
N GLN A 225 -11.58 1.13 -19.29
CA GLN A 225 -12.45 2.31 -19.11
C GLN A 225 -12.26 2.98 -17.75
N GLU A 226 -11.89 2.21 -16.72
CA GLU A 226 -11.74 2.73 -15.36
C GLU A 226 -10.46 2.21 -14.70
N HIS A 227 -9.89 3.06 -13.84
CA HIS A 227 -8.82 2.69 -12.93
C HIS A 227 -9.08 3.25 -11.54
N ARG A 228 -8.64 2.52 -10.51
CA ARG A 228 -8.69 2.93 -9.11
C ARG A 228 -7.33 2.71 -8.49
N GLU A 229 -6.80 3.74 -7.84
CA GLU A 229 -5.56 3.66 -7.07
C GLU A 229 -5.87 3.66 -5.57
N ARG A 230 -5.26 2.74 -4.83
CA ARG A 230 -5.31 2.70 -3.36
C ARG A 230 -3.94 2.38 -2.79
N ARG A 231 -3.49 3.20 -1.84
CA ARG A 231 -2.36 2.86 -0.97
C ARG A 231 -2.87 2.07 0.23
N LEU A 232 -2.73 0.75 0.17
CA LEU A 232 -3.24 -0.22 1.14
C LEU A 232 -2.32 -0.34 2.37
N PRO A 233 -2.81 -0.84 3.52
CA PRO A 233 -2.03 -0.93 4.75
C PRO A 233 -0.70 -1.69 4.61
N HIS A 234 -0.65 -2.75 3.80
CA HIS A 234 0.58 -3.51 3.56
C HIS A 234 1.43 -2.97 2.42
N ASN A 235 1.03 -1.89 1.74
CA ASN A 235 1.90 -1.18 0.80
C ASN A 235 2.96 -0.36 1.55
N ALA A 236 4.24 -0.59 1.24
CA ALA A 236 5.34 0.21 1.80
C ALA A 236 5.75 1.32 0.83
N ARG A 237 6.74 1.03 -0.03
CA ARG A 237 7.20 1.89 -1.13
C ARG A 237 6.51 1.50 -2.44
N GLU A 238 5.20 1.35 -2.36
CA GLU A 238 4.35 1.00 -3.50
C GLU A 238 2.93 1.54 -3.26
N THR A 239 2.11 1.48 -4.29
CA THR A 239 0.64 1.59 -4.24
C THR A 239 0.04 0.43 -5.03
N THR A 240 -1.25 0.18 -4.91
CA THR A 240 -1.94 -0.83 -5.71
C THR A 240 -2.95 -0.14 -6.62
N ILE A 241 -2.95 -0.53 -7.89
CA ILE A 241 -3.94 -0.09 -8.88
C ILE A 241 -4.80 -1.26 -9.31
N CYS A 242 -6.07 -0.97 -9.57
CA CYS A 242 -7.02 -1.88 -10.19
C CYS A 242 -7.56 -1.22 -11.45
N LEU A 243 -7.52 -1.94 -12.58
CA LEU A 243 -8.10 -1.51 -13.84
C LEU A 243 -9.22 -2.46 -14.24
N THR A 244 -10.35 -1.92 -14.70
CA THR A 244 -11.55 -2.71 -14.99
C THR A 244 -12.08 -2.38 -16.39
N ARG A 245 -12.52 -3.42 -17.10
CA ARG A 245 -13.27 -3.26 -18.34
C ARG A 245 -14.77 -3.17 -18.00
N ARG A 246 -15.47 -2.10 -18.39
CA ARG A 246 -16.93 -2.07 -18.42
C ARG A 246 -17.42 -3.00 -19.53
N ILE A 247 -18.45 -3.78 -19.21
CA ILE A 247 -19.32 -4.39 -20.20
C ILE A 247 -20.01 -3.23 -20.94
N VAL A 248 -19.80 -3.12 -22.25
CA VAL A 248 -20.58 -2.23 -23.13
C VAL A 248 -21.75 -3.04 -23.67
#